data_AF-A0A1A9X442-F1
#
_entry.id   AF-A0A1A9X442-F1
#
_cell.length_a   1.000
_cell.length_b   1.000
_cell.length_c   1.000
_cell.angle_alpha   90.00
_cell.angle_beta   90.00
_cell.angle_gamma   90.00
#
_symmetry.space_group_name_H-M   'P 1'
#
loop_
_entity.id
_entity.type
_entity.pdbx_description
1 polymer ?
#
loop_
_entity_poly.entity_id
_entity_poly.type
_entity_poly.pdbx_seq_one_letter_code
_entity_poly.pdbx_strand_id
1 'polypeptide(L)'
;MATTETQIAVNTNLQKQDLSNLEVSNLTPLSPEVISRQATINIGTIGHVAHGKSTVVKAISGVQTVRFKNELERNITIKLGK
;
A
#
# COMPACT_ATOMS: atom_id res chain seq x y z
N MET A 1 -33.32 -12.43 -8.60
CA MET A 1 -32.00 -12.97 -8.21
C MET A 1 -31.19 -11.82 -7.66
N ALA A 2 -31.06 -11.77 -6.34
CA ALA A 2 -30.35 -10.71 -5.64
C ALA A 2 -28.85 -10.77 -5.98
N THR A 3 -28.31 -9.69 -6.54
CA THR A 3 -26.88 -9.50 -6.68
C THR A 3 -26.31 -9.11 -5.31
N THR A 4 -25.79 -10.10 -4.61
CA THR A 4 -24.97 -9.93 -3.40
C THR A 4 -23.65 -9.28 -3.80
N GLU A 5 -23.63 -7.94 -3.76
CA GLU A 5 -22.38 -7.19 -3.76
C GLU A 5 -21.59 -7.59 -2.52
N THR A 6 -20.49 -8.29 -2.75
CA THR A 6 -19.56 -8.74 -1.73
C THR A 6 -19.08 -7.51 -0.96
N GLN A 7 -19.50 -7.38 0.30
CA GLN A 7 -19.00 -6.35 1.21
C GLN A 7 -17.49 -6.60 1.38
N ILE A 8 -16.69 -5.85 0.64
CA ILE A 8 -15.25 -5.74 0.85
C ILE A 8 -15.12 -5.26 2.29
N ALA A 9 -14.47 -6.06 3.15
CA ALA A 9 -14.23 -5.74 4.54
C ALA A 9 -13.60 -4.33 4.61
N VAL A 10 -14.42 -3.34 4.93
CA VAL A 10 -13.96 -1.96 5.14
C VAL A 10 -13.08 -2.05 6.37
N ASN A 11 -11.79 -1.79 6.17
CA ASN A 11 -10.80 -1.81 7.24
C ASN A 11 -11.29 -0.86 8.35
N THR A 12 -11.74 -1.41 9.47
CA THR A 12 -12.47 -0.67 10.52
C THR A 12 -11.63 0.37 11.25
N ASN A 13 -10.31 0.39 10.99
CA ASN A 13 -9.35 1.31 11.59
C ASN A 13 -9.04 2.56 10.73
N LEU A 14 -9.59 2.66 9.51
CA LEU A 14 -9.37 3.81 8.63
C LEU A 14 -10.53 4.78 8.72
N GLN A 15 -10.23 6.08 8.81
CA GLN A 15 -11.25 7.13 8.78
C GLN A 15 -11.94 7.14 7.41
N LYS A 16 -13.27 7.26 7.42
CA LYS A 16 -14.06 7.38 6.21
C LYS A 16 -13.82 8.76 5.60
N GLN A 17 -13.39 8.80 4.34
CA GLN A 17 -13.23 10.04 3.60
C GLN A 17 -14.56 10.38 2.92
N ASP A 18 -15.32 11.31 3.51
CA ASP A 18 -16.54 11.86 2.90
C ASP A 18 -16.27 13.28 2.39
N LEU A 19 -16.46 13.49 1.09
CA LEU A 19 -16.27 14.81 0.45
C LEU A 19 -17.35 15.82 0.86
N SER A 20 -18.51 15.36 1.31
CA SER A 20 -19.66 16.21 1.63
C SER A 20 -19.50 17.02 2.92
N ASN A 21 -18.62 16.59 3.83
CA ASN A 21 -18.38 17.24 5.13
C ASN A 21 -16.97 17.86 5.22
N LEU A 22 -16.23 17.95 4.11
CA LEU A 22 -14.83 18.35 4.11
C LEU A 22 -14.68 19.87 3.90
N GLU A 23 -14.27 20.60 4.94
CA GLU A 23 -13.93 22.02 4.84
C GLU A 23 -12.46 22.22 4.43
N VAL A 24 -12.23 22.46 3.13
CA VAL A 24 -10.88 22.52 2.53
C VAL A 24 -9.97 23.58 3.17
N SER A 25 -10.53 24.70 3.66
CA SER A 25 -9.78 25.80 4.26
C SER A 25 -9.17 25.50 5.63
N ASN A 26 -9.69 24.50 6.35
CA ASN A 26 -9.22 24.11 7.69
C ASN A 26 -8.29 22.89 7.66
N LEU A 27 -8.05 22.31 6.47
CA LEU A 27 -7.23 21.12 6.33
C LEU A 27 -5.75 21.41 6.57
N THR A 28 -5.14 20.60 7.43
CA THR A 28 -3.69 20.54 7.61
C THR A 28 -3.17 19.15 7.21
N PRO A 29 -1.88 19.00 6.87
CA PRO A 29 -1.30 17.69 6.56
C PRO A 29 -1.43 16.66 7.70
N LEU A 30 -1.62 17.13 8.94
CA LEU A 30 -1.78 16.30 10.15
C LEU A 30 -3.25 16.00 10.47
N SER A 31 -4.20 16.51 9.68
CA SER A 31 -5.62 16.22 9.89
C SER A 31 -5.90 14.70 9.78
N PRO A 32 -6.72 14.12 10.69
CA PRO A 32 -6.98 12.68 10.72
C PRO A 32 -7.50 12.11 9.39
N GLU A 33 -8.32 12.88 8.66
CA GLU A 33 -8.88 12.50 7.36
C GLU A 33 -7.80 12.32 6.28
N VAL A 34 -6.75 13.14 6.32
CA VAL A 34 -5.67 13.16 5.34
C VAL A 34 -4.60 12.12 5.69
N ILE A 35 -4.21 12.03 6.95
CA ILE A 35 -3.12 11.15 7.40
C ILE A 35 -3.53 9.67 7.43
N SER A 36 -4.83 9.37 7.60
CA SER A 36 -5.31 7.99 7.82
C SER A 36 -4.90 7.00 6.71
N ARG A 37 -4.76 7.42 5.46
CA ARG A 37 -4.38 6.55 4.32
C ARG A 37 -2.93 6.73 3.86
N GLN A 38 -2.17 7.59 4.51
CA GLN A 38 -0.77 7.80 4.17
C GLN A 38 0.11 6.78 4.90
N ALA A 39 1.19 6.37 4.25
CA ALA A 39 2.22 5.57 4.91
C ALA A 39 2.97 6.45 5.92
N THR A 40 2.82 6.14 7.21
CA THR A 40 3.47 6.89 8.31
C THR A 40 4.84 6.32 8.67
N ILE A 41 5.07 5.04 8.38
CA ILE A 41 6.31 4.32 8.70
C ILE A 41 6.76 3.52 7.48
N ASN A 42 8.05 3.64 7.15
CA ASN A 42 8.69 2.84 6.11
C ASN A 42 9.32 1.59 6.73
N ILE A 43 8.99 0.42 6.21
CA ILE A 43 9.56 -0.86 6.64
C ILE A 43 10.31 -1.48 5.46
N GLY A 44 11.58 -1.85 5.69
CA GLY A 44 12.44 -2.49 4.70
C GLY A 44 12.74 -3.94 5.04
N THR A 45 12.81 -4.81 4.03
CA THR A 45 13.24 -6.21 4.19
C THR A 45 14.68 -6.39 3.71
N ILE A 46 15.56 -6.93 4.55
CA ILE A 46 16.95 -7.26 4.23
C ILE A 46 17.22 -8.77 4.29
N GLY A 47 18.36 -9.24 3.78
CA GLY A 47 18.75 -10.66 3.80
C GLY A 47 19.50 -11.14 2.55
N HIS A 48 20.00 -12.37 2.59
CA HIS A 48 20.82 -12.99 1.54
C HIS A 48 20.07 -13.18 0.21
N VAL A 49 20.80 -13.40 -0.88
CA VAL A 49 20.21 -13.67 -2.20
C VAL A 49 19.29 -14.92 -2.13
N ALA A 50 18.22 -14.91 -2.91
CA ALA A 50 17.20 -15.98 -2.98
C ALA A 50 16.36 -16.23 -1.70
N HIS A 51 16.53 -15.49 -0.60
CA HIS A 51 15.70 -15.64 0.62
C HIS A 51 14.27 -15.09 0.51
N GLY A 52 13.78 -14.75 -0.69
CA GLY A 52 12.37 -14.38 -0.88
C GLY A 52 11.93 -13.02 -0.31
N LYS A 53 12.85 -12.08 -0.05
CA LYS A 53 12.55 -10.71 0.46
C LYS A 53 11.39 -10.03 -0.30
N SER A 54 11.48 -9.95 -1.62
CA SER A 54 10.43 -9.35 -2.47
C SER A 54 9.14 -10.16 -2.47
N THR A 55 9.20 -11.47 -2.26
CA THR A 55 8.01 -12.33 -2.14
C THR A 55 7.26 -12.04 -0.84
N VAL A 56 7.96 -11.85 0.27
CA VAL A 56 7.36 -11.45 1.55
C VAL A 56 6.70 -10.08 1.43
N VAL A 57 7.38 -9.09 0.82
CA VAL A 57 6.80 -7.76 0.58
C VAL A 57 5.55 -7.83 -0.30
N LYS A 58 5.55 -8.68 -1.35
CA LYS A 58 4.38 -8.90 -2.21
C LYS A 58 3.22 -9.55 -1.46
N ALA A 59 3.49 -10.51 -0.58
CA ALA A 59 2.45 -11.18 0.21
C ALA A 59 1.79 -10.23 1.22
N ILE A 60 2.55 -9.30 1.81
CA ILE A 60 2.05 -8.35 2.80
C ILE A 60 1.34 -7.17 2.13
N SER A 61 1.99 -6.53 1.15
CA SER A 61 1.47 -5.30 0.53
C SER A 61 0.50 -5.56 -0.63
N GLY A 62 0.47 -6.78 -1.17
CA GLY A 62 -0.24 -7.11 -2.41
C GLY A 62 0.42 -6.54 -3.68
N VAL A 63 1.48 -5.73 -3.55
CA VAL A 63 2.14 -5.04 -4.66
C VAL A 63 3.44 -5.74 -5.02
N GLN A 64 3.63 -6.03 -6.31
CA GLN A 64 4.89 -6.57 -6.81
C GLN A 64 5.96 -5.48 -6.88
N THR A 65 7.09 -5.70 -6.19
CA THR A 65 8.21 -4.76 -6.15
C THR A 65 9.06 -4.75 -7.41
N VAL A 66 9.06 -5.85 -8.17
CA VAL A 66 9.84 -6.00 -9.41
C VAL A 66 9.07 -5.39 -10.57
N ARG A 67 9.43 -4.16 -10.97
CA ARG A 67 8.72 -3.39 -12.02
C ARG A 67 9.55 -3.18 -13.29
N PHE A 68 10.86 -3.37 -13.24
CA PHE A 68 11.74 -3.10 -14.38
C PHE A 68 11.99 -4.37 -15.20
N LYS A 69 11.99 -4.24 -16.53
CA LYS A 69 12.20 -5.37 -17.47
C LYS A 69 13.49 -6.16 -17.16
N ASN A 70 14.59 -5.46 -16.91
CA ASN A 70 15.88 -6.09 -16.58
C ASN A 70 15.87 -6.88 -15.26
N GLU A 71 14.99 -6.52 -14.32
CA GLU A 71 14.85 -7.26 -13.06
C GLU A 71 14.01 -8.52 -13.26
N LEU A 72 12.95 -8.45 -14.08
CA LEU A 72 12.12 -9.59 -14.45
C LEU A 72 12.91 -10.65 -15.22
N GLU A 73 13.77 -10.22 -16.14
CA GLU A 73 14.60 -11.15 -16.92
C GLU A 73 15.68 -11.84 -16.07
N ARG A 74 16.20 -11.17 -15.04
CA ARG A 74 17.31 -11.66 -14.21
C ARG A 74 16.88 -12.24 -12.87
N ASN A 75 15.59 -12.16 -12.52
CA ASN A 75 15.03 -12.61 -11.24
C ASN A 75 15.77 -12.05 -10.01
N ILE A 76 16.28 -10.81 -10.10
CA ILE A 76 16.95 -10.11 -9.00
C ILE A 76 16.40 -8.71 -8.82
N THR A 77 16.38 -8.24 -7.58
CA THR A 77 16.07 -6.84 -7.25
C THR A 77 17.31 -6.00 -7.49
N ILE A 78 17.24 -5.03 -8.42
CA ILE A 78 18.36 -4.15 -8.78
C ILE A 78 18.12 -2.75 -8.20
N LYS A 79 16.88 -2.27 -8.30
CA LYS A 79 16.47 -0.96 -7.79
C LYS A 79 15.61 -1.13 -6.53
N LEU A 80 15.74 -0.16 -5.63
CA LEU A 80 14.82 -0.06 -4.49
C LEU A 80 13.43 0.29 -5.03
N GLY A 81 12.42 -0.47 -4.61
CA GLY A 81 11.04 -0.25 -5.00
C GLY A 81 10.52 1.10 -4.49
N LYS A 82 9.82 1.84 -5.37
CA LYS A 82 8.90 2.93 -5.01
C LYS A 82 7.50 2.56 -5.49
#